data_AF-A0A9E0KDL6-F1
#
_entry.id   AF-A0A9E0KDL6-F1
#
_cell.length_a   1.000
_cell.length_b   1.000
_cell.length_c   1.000
_cell.angle_alpha   90.00
_cell.angle_beta   90.00
_cell.angle_gamma   90.00
#
_symmetry.space_group_name_H-M   'P 1'
#
loop_
_entity.id
_entity.type
_entity.pdbx_description
1 polymer ?
#
loop_
_entity_poly.entity_id
_entity_poly.type
_entity_poly.pdbx_seq_one_letter_code
_entity_poly.pdbx_strand_id
1 'polypeptide(L)'
;MTTTPHPETLAIRSGRHLTHCNEHSLPLFLTSSFLTESAEDARQLFAGEADGYTYSRFTNPTVNAFEERLAALEGGEGCQATASGMAAIHAVLF
;
A
#
# COMPACT_ATOMS: atom_id res chain seq x y z
N MET A 1 -6.61 -21.10 -16.62
CA MET A 1 -5.49 -21.47 -15.72
C MET A 1 -5.60 -20.62 -14.47
N THR A 2 -6.38 -21.07 -13.49
CA THR A 2 -6.74 -20.34 -12.26
C THR A 2 -6.21 -21.11 -11.07
N THR A 3 -4.89 -21.19 -10.93
CA THR A 3 -4.29 -21.79 -9.73
C THR A 3 -3.92 -20.66 -8.80
N THR A 4 -4.71 -20.47 -7.75
CA THR A 4 -4.35 -19.59 -6.64
C THR A 4 -2.96 -20.01 -6.13
N PRO A 5 -1.99 -19.08 -6.04
CA PRO A 5 -0.66 -19.40 -5.56
C PRO A 5 -0.72 -19.95 -4.12
N HIS A 6 0.24 -20.80 -3.76
CA HIS A 6 0.37 -21.27 -2.38
C HIS A 6 0.68 -20.07 -1.44
N PRO A 7 0.19 -20.06 -0.18
CA PRO A 7 0.40 -18.93 0.74
C PRO A 7 1.84 -18.44 0.87
N GLU A 8 2.82 -19.36 0.86
CA GLU A 8 4.26 -19.10 0.94
C GLU A 8 4.75 -18.31 -0.28
N THR A 9 4.13 -18.54 -1.44
CA THR A 9 4.42 -17.73 -2.64
C THR A 9 3.86 -16.33 -2.47
N LEU A 10 2.63 -16.19 -1.95
CA LEU A 10 2.00 -14.89 -1.71
C LEU A 10 2.80 -14.08 -0.68
N ALA A 11 3.25 -14.71 0.39
CA ALA A 11 4.06 -14.08 1.44
C ALA A 11 5.37 -13.47 0.90
N ILE A 12 5.93 -14.01 -0.19
CA ILE A 12 7.17 -13.52 -0.78
C ILE A 12 6.89 -12.58 -1.97
N ARG A 13 5.85 -12.84 -2.76
CA ARG A 13 5.67 -12.23 -4.09
C ARG A 13 4.54 -11.20 -4.19
N SER A 14 3.53 -11.26 -3.33
CA SER A 14 2.42 -10.31 -3.36
C SER A 14 2.85 -8.92 -2.87
N GLY A 15 2.17 -7.89 -3.35
CA GLY A 15 2.44 -6.50 -2.98
C GLY A 15 3.80 -5.97 -3.43
N ARG A 16 4.43 -6.59 -4.44
CA ARG A 16 5.76 -6.19 -4.90
C ARG A 16 5.66 -5.20 -6.06
N HIS A 17 5.90 -3.92 -5.75
CA HIS A 17 6.00 -2.84 -6.73
C HIS A 17 7.47 -2.49 -6.96
N LEU A 18 7.94 -2.68 -8.20
CA LEU A 18 9.30 -2.34 -8.59
C LEU A 18 9.42 -0.88 -8.95
N THR A 19 10.43 -0.22 -8.43
CA THR A 19 10.80 1.11 -8.92
C THR A 19 11.57 1.00 -10.23
N HIS A 20 11.93 2.16 -10.79
CA HIS A 20 12.79 2.26 -11.97
C HIS A 20 14.17 1.58 -11.81
N CYS A 21 14.60 1.29 -10.57
CA CYS A 21 15.87 0.62 -10.29
C CYS A 21 15.81 -0.91 -10.44
N ASN A 22 14.63 -1.52 -10.60
CA ASN A 22 14.44 -2.97 -10.75
C ASN A 22 15.09 -3.81 -9.61
N GLU A 23 14.86 -3.39 -8.37
CA GLU A 23 15.43 -3.98 -7.17
C GLU A 23 14.81 -5.34 -6.77
N HIS A 24 15.61 -6.20 -6.13
CA HIS A 24 15.11 -7.46 -5.56
C HIS A 24 14.24 -7.23 -4.32
N SER A 25 14.79 -6.50 -3.34
CA SER A 25 14.11 -6.14 -2.10
C SER A 25 13.28 -4.89 -2.29
N LEU A 26 12.12 -4.81 -1.65
CA LEU A 26 11.30 -3.60 -1.69
C LEU A 26 12.02 -2.41 -1.05
N PRO A 27 12.00 -1.23 -1.68
CA PRO A 27 12.61 -0.03 -1.11
C PRO A 27 11.79 0.52 0.05
N LEU A 28 12.46 1.30 0.91
CA LEU A 28 11.85 1.99 2.04
C LEU A 28 11.58 3.46 1.67
N PHE A 29 10.31 3.84 1.62
CA PHE A 29 9.87 5.20 1.37
C PHE A 29 9.76 6.00 2.67
N LEU A 30 10.92 6.38 3.22
CA LEU A 30 11.05 7.14 4.47
C LEU A 30 10.78 8.64 4.27
N THR A 31 9.58 8.97 3.81
CA THR A 31 9.11 10.33 3.58
C THR A 31 7.71 10.51 4.18
N SER A 32 7.35 11.75 4.49
CA SER A 32 6.01 12.11 4.94
C SER A 32 5.10 12.55 3.78
N SER A 33 5.65 13.19 2.75
CA SER A 33 4.89 13.76 1.63
C SER A 33 5.48 13.40 0.27
N PHE A 34 4.67 13.55 -0.77
CA PHE A 34 5.03 13.24 -2.16
C PHE A 34 4.85 14.49 -3.04
N LEU A 35 5.65 14.57 -4.11
CA LEU A 35 5.59 15.67 -5.07
C LEU A 35 4.51 15.41 -6.13
N THR A 36 3.95 16.49 -6.66
CA THR A 36 3.04 16.48 -7.81
C THR A 36 3.62 17.32 -8.93
N GLU A 37 3.28 17.03 -10.19
CA GLU A 37 3.81 17.77 -11.34
C GLU A 37 3.17 19.16 -11.45
N SER A 38 1.89 19.28 -11.08
CA SER A 38 1.17 20.54 -11.04
C SER A 38 0.23 20.65 -9.82
N ALA A 39 -0.30 21.85 -9.60
CA ALA A 39 -1.34 22.10 -8.59
C ALA A 39 -2.67 21.42 -8.96
N GLU A 40 -2.95 21.25 -10.25
CA GLU A 40 -4.15 20.56 -10.71
C GLU A 40 -4.05 19.05 -10.41
N ASP A 41 -2.87 18.44 -10.59
CA ASP A 41 -2.65 17.03 -10.23
C ASP A 41 -2.83 16.81 -8.72
N ALA A 42 -2.32 17.74 -7.91
CA ALA A 42 -2.55 17.71 -6.47
C ALA A 42 -4.06 17.77 -6.16
N ARG A 43 -4.82 18.66 -6.80
CA ARG A 43 -6.28 18.75 -6.62
C ARG A 43 -6.96 17.42 -6.94
N GLN A 44 -6.60 16.78 -8.06
CA GLN A 44 -7.19 15.49 -8.48
C GLN A 44 -6.90 14.38 -7.47
N LEU A 45 -5.65 14.29 -6.98
CA LEU A 45 -5.28 13.33 -5.94
C LEU A 45 -6.08 13.54 -4.64
N PHE A 46 -6.19 14.78 -4.17
CA PHE A 46 -6.97 15.08 -2.96
C PHE A 46 -8.48 14.88 -3.14
N ALA A 47 -8.99 15.03 -4.37
CA ALA A 47 -10.39 14.76 -4.72
C ALA A 47 -10.70 13.27 -4.92
N GLY A 48 -9.67 12.39 -4.97
CA GLY A 48 -9.83 10.98 -5.29
C GLY A 48 -10.16 10.72 -6.77
N GLU A 49 -9.90 11.69 -7.64
CA GLU A 49 -10.11 11.58 -9.10
C GLU A 49 -8.91 10.89 -9.78
N ALA A 50 -7.76 10.84 -9.11
CA ALA A 50 -6.55 10.18 -9.55
C ALA A 50 -5.96 9.32 -8.43
N ASP A 51 -5.35 8.19 -8.79
CA ASP A 51 -4.62 7.33 -7.86
C ASP A 51 -3.22 7.89 -7.61
N GLY A 52 -2.77 7.82 -6.37
CA GLY A 52 -1.41 8.18 -6.02
C GLY A 52 -1.21 8.37 -4.52
N TYR A 53 -0.01 8.84 -4.18
CA TYR A 53 0.38 9.08 -2.79
C TYR A 53 0.39 10.59 -2.53
N THR A 54 -0.23 11.01 -1.44
CA THR A 54 -0.25 12.42 -1.01
C THR A 54 0.55 12.61 0.28
N TYR A 55 0.19 11.84 1.31
CA TYR A 55 0.78 11.94 2.63
C TYR A 55 0.80 10.58 3.35
N SER A 56 1.96 10.24 3.92
CA SER A 56 2.24 8.92 4.52
C SER A 56 1.39 8.57 5.74
N ARG A 57 0.63 9.53 6.29
CA ARG A 57 -0.36 9.23 7.34
C ARG A 57 -1.46 8.29 6.84
N PHE A 58 -1.82 8.39 5.56
CA PHE A 58 -2.93 7.63 4.97
C PHE A 58 -2.41 6.59 3.98
N THR A 59 -1.42 6.96 3.16
CA THR A 59 -0.92 6.11 2.09
C THR A 59 0.59 6.27 1.93
N ASN A 60 1.34 5.17 1.92
CA ASN A 60 2.78 5.15 1.65
C ASN A 60 3.14 3.88 0.86
N PRO A 61 4.01 3.92 -0.17
CA PRO A 61 4.25 2.75 -1.01
C PRO A 61 4.83 1.54 -0.25
N THR A 62 5.66 1.76 0.78
CA THR A 62 6.17 0.66 1.61
C THR A 62 5.05 0.02 2.45
N VAL A 63 4.11 0.83 2.93
CA VAL A 63 2.96 0.36 3.73
C VAL A 63 1.93 -0.35 2.84
N ASN A 64 1.65 0.21 1.66
CA ASN A 64 0.72 -0.37 0.69
C ASN A 64 1.17 -1.76 0.22
N ALA A 65 2.47 -1.93 -0.02
CA ALA A 65 3.07 -3.23 -0.32
C ALA A 65 2.83 -4.28 0.79
N PHE A 66 2.76 -3.86 2.05
CA PHE A 66 2.41 -4.73 3.18
C PHE A 66 0.89 -5.01 3.21
N GLU A 67 0.06 -3.99 3.03
CA GLU A 67 -1.41 -4.09 2.99
C GLU A 67 -1.87 -5.06 1.90
N GLU A 68 -1.41 -4.88 0.66
CA GLU A 68 -1.73 -5.76 -0.47
C GLU A 68 -1.29 -7.21 -0.21
N ARG A 69 -0.13 -7.41 0.41
CA ARG A 69 0.37 -8.75 0.74
C ARG A 69 -0.50 -9.42 1.80
N LEU A 70 -0.88 -8.70 2.85
CA LEU A 70 -1.70 -9.25 3.91
C LEU A 70 -3.12 -9.54 3.41
N ALA A 71 -3.70 -8.65 2.60
CA ALA A 71 -4.98 -8.87 1.93
C ALA A 71 -4.95 -10.16 1.08
N ALA A 72 -3.90 -10.34 0.27
CA ALA A 72 -3.74 -11.54 -0.56
C ALA A 72 -3.60 -12.83 0.27
N LEU A 73 -2.92 -12.77 1.41
CA LEU A 73 -2.75 -13.93 2.32
C LEU A 73 -4.07 -14.34 2.99
N GLU A 74 -4.88 -13.37 3.40
CA GLU A 74 -6.17 -13.61 4.06
C GLU A 74 -7.32 -13.82 3.08
N GLY A 75 -7.10 -13.61 1.77
CA GLY A 75 -8.15 -13.64 0.74
C GLY A 75 -9.13 -12.47 0.85
N GLY A 76 -8.70 -11.35 1.46
CA GLY A 76 -9.48 -10.12 1.57
C GLY A 76 -9.35 -9.23 0.34
N GLU A 77 -10.36 -8.38 0.11
CA GLU A 77 -10.37 -7.41 -0.99
C GLU A 77 -9.39 -6.24 -0.78
N GLY A 78 -9.05 -5.95 0.49
CA GLY A 78 -8.14 -4.89 0.87
C GLY A 78 -7.66 -5.04 2.31
N CYS A 79 -6.68 -4.21 2.69
CA CYS A 79 -6.13 -4.16 4.04
C CYS A 79 -5.75 -2.72 4.36
N GLN A 80 -5.85 -2.34 5.63
CA GLN A 80 -5.35 -1.07 6.13
C GLN A 80 -4.42 -1.34 7.32
N ALA A 81 -3.17 -0.92 7.20
CA ALA A 81 -2.18 -0.95 8.25
C ALA A 81 -2.43 0.18 9.24
N THR A 82 -2.21 -0.11 10.52
CA THR A 82 -2.28 0.87 11.60
C THR A 82 -1.03 0.77 12.46
N ALA A 83 -0.81 1.77 13.31
CA ALA A 83 0.37 1.82 14.16
C ALA A 83 0.47 0.68 15.19
N SER A 84 -0.65 0.06 15.56
CA SER A 84 -0.68 -1.07 16.50
C SER A 84 -1.95 -1.91 16.34
N GLY A 85 -1.95 -3.13 16.87
CA GLY A 85 -3.15 -3.97 16.89
C GLY A 85 -4.33 -3.34 17.63
N MET A 86 -4.07 -2.58 18.70
CA MET A 86 -5.14 -1.85 19.40
C MET A 86 -5.71 -0.70 18.57
N ALA A 87 -4.87 -0.03 17.77
CA ALA A 87 -5.34 0.98 16.82
C ALA A 87 -6.17 0.36 15.70
N ALA A 88 -5.78 -0.81 15.19
CA ALA A 88 -6.59 -1.57 14.24
C ALA A 88 -7.99 -1.85 14.82
N ILE A 89 -8.06 -2.44 16.02
CA ILE A 89 -9.32 -2.75 16.71
C ILE A 89 -10.16 -1.48 16.90
N HIS A 90 -9.55 -0.40 17.37
CA HIS A 90 -10.26 0.86 17.60
C HIS A 90 -10.85 1.42 16.29
N ALA A 91 -10.10 1.41 15.19
CA ALA A 91 -10.52 1.98 13.91
C ALA A 91 -11.70 1.23 13.25
N VAL A 92 -11.95 -0.04 13.59
CA VAL A 92 -13.10 -0.79 13.06
C VAL A 92 -14.34 -0.72 13.96
N LEU A 93 -14.14 -0.43 15.25
CA LEU A 93 -15.23 -0.41 16.25
C LEU A 93 -15.84 0.98 16.45
N PHE A 94 -15.06 2.05 16.24
CA PHE A 94 -15.43 3.44 16.48
C PHE A 94 -15.16 4.29 15.24
#